data_AF-A0A963JVD6-F1
#
_entry.id   AF-A0A963JVD6-F1
#
_cell.length_a   1.000
_cell.length_b   1.000
_cell.length_c   1.000
_cell.angle_alpha   90.00
_cell.angle_beta   90.00
_cell.angle_gamma   90.00
#
_symmetry.space_group_name_H-M   'P 1'
#
loop_
_entity.id
_entity.type
_entity.pdbx_description
1 polymer ?
#
loop_
_entity_poly.entity_id
_entity_poly.type
_entity_poly.pdbx_seq_one_letter_code
_entity_poly.pdbx_strand_id
1 'polypeptide(L)'
;MERRLTTILAADLVGYSRLMAADEEGVIARLRAARAEVVDPALAEAGGRIVKTMGDGLLIEFTSPVAAVRMALLVQRAMAVRETGPEDERLRFRIGVNLGDIVIDGDDILGDGVNVAARLESLAPAGGLCISRAVHDQVRGKLDAVLTPLGPQAVKNLPEPVEVWRVEVEGVAVTGKVAAGMRPSIAVLPFDNMSRDPDQDFLADGIVEDVITELSRFRDLTVIARNSSFSFRGTATDVRKIASELGVRYVVEGSVRRAGDRLRLTAQLIDAADGGHVWADRWDRTMADLFDLQDELTRAIVTAVAPEISAHERTLARQKPTDSLTAWELTQRAHAEYLSYTPASIEAAKALARRAIEADPGNVPAHTLLARVHATDAFSGRSQDAAASLRLAHDAASRAIDLDSRSEAAFGAMGFVLAAEGRMHEALEALERARSLNPNNADVIQLGAYVRLQPAIAEPRRALEDARLALRLSPADPFAWARRTLAGEALLQLGEYEAALAELEPARTAPNADWKPCIVAMVAALAAGRNSLAEDMLAEARGRRSDLTLAIVRRAQPWLFTLPALVPHAARLVELGLPQE
;
A
#
# COMPACT_ATOMS: atom_id res chain seq x y z
N MET A 1 41.12 -0.25 27.04
CA MET A 1 40.27 -0.10 25.85
C MET A 1 40.97 0.85 24.89
N GLU A 2 41.47 0.31 23.79
CA GLU A 2 42.16 1.05 22.74
C GLU A 2 41.18 1.34 21.62
N ARG A 3 41.07 2.61 21.19
CA ARG A 3 40.24 3.03 20.06
C ARG A 3 41.13 3.21 18.83
N ARG A 4 40.68 2.68 17.68
CA ARG A 4 41.41 2.80 16.42
C ARG A 4 40.44 3.00 15.25
N LEU A 5 40.80 3.88 14.32
CA LEU A 5 40.13 4.01 13.03
C LEU A 5 40.60 2.90 12.10
N THR A 6 39.68 2.10 11.56
CA THR A 6 40.02 0.98 10.67
C THR A 6 38.93 0.72 9.62
N THR A 7 39.23 -0.09 8.61
CA THR A 7 38.23 -0.51 7.62
C THR A 7 37.66 -1.87 8.03
N ILE A 8 36.34 -1.94 8.17
CA ILE A 8 35.61 -3.16 8.51
C ILE A 8 34.79 -3.62 7.32
N LEU A 9 34.92 -4.90 6.98
CA LEU A 9 34.10 -5.62 6.02
C LEU A 9 33.27 -6.64 6.79
N ALA A 10 31.95 -6.53 6.67
CA ALA A 10 31.00 -7.54 7.10
C ALA A 10 30.47 -8.29 5.87
N ALA A 11 30.43 -9.61 5.93
CA ALA A 11 29.84 -10.44 4.89
C ALA A 11 28.92 -11.49 5.51
N ASP A 12 27.81 -11.79 4.83
CA ASP A 12 26.81 -12.78 5.27
C ASP A 12 26.26 -13.57 4.08
N LEU A 13 25.85 -14.82 4.30
CA LEU A 13 25.36 -15.69 3.24
C LEU A 13 23.84 -15.59 3.09
N VAL A 14 23.36 -15.35 1.87
CA VAL A 14 21.93 -15.18 1.61
C VAL A 14 21.16 -16.48 1.80
N GLY A 15 20.24 -16.50 2.76
CA GLY A 15 19.28 -17.60 2.94
C GLY A 15 19.91 -18.88 3.49
N TYR A 16 21.02 -18.78 4.23
CA TYR A 16 21.76 -19.91 4.76
C TYR A 16 20.89 -20.93 5.49
N SER A 17 20.00 -20.50 6.40
CA SER A 17 19.12 -21.43 7.13
C SER A 17 18.21 -22.26 6.21
N ARG A 18 17.72 -21.67 5.10
CA ARG A 18 16.89 -22.37 4.11
C ARG A 18 17.72 -23.37 3.30
N LEU A 19 18.92 -22.96 2.87
CA LEU A 19 19.84 -23.83 2.13
C LEU A 19 20.25 -25.04 2.98
N MET A 20 20.56 -24.81 4.26
CA MET A 20 20.88 -25.86 5.23
C MET A 20 19.72 -26.84 5.45
N ALA A 21 18.48 -26.37 5.46
CA ALA A 21 17.31 -27.24 5.60
C ALA A 21 17.06 -28.13 4.35
N ALA A 22 17.52 -27.70 3.18
CA ALA A 22 17.38 -28.45 1.93
C ALA A 22 18.50 -29.48 1.73
N ASP A 23 19.76 -29.10 2.02
CA ASP A 23 20.95 -29.95 1.86
C ASP A 23 22.09 -29.48 2.79
N GLU A 24 22.07 -29.95 4.03
CA GLU A 24 23.05 -29.56 5.06
C GLU A 24 24.49 -29.94 4.67
N GLU A 25 24.73 -31.19 4.29
CA GLU A 25 26.08 -31.68 3.99
C GLU A 25 26.66 -31.01 2.74
N GLY A 26 25.85 -30.86 1.68
CA GLY A 26 26.30 -30.24 0.43
C GLY A 26 26.60 -28.74 0.58
N VAL A 27 25.79 -28.01 1.37
CA VAL A 27 26.03 -26.58 1.63
C VAL A 27 27.30 -26.36 2.44
N ILE A 28 27.53 -27.16 3.51
CA ILE A 28 28.76 -27.06 4.31
C ILE A 28 30.00 -27.35 3.46
N ALA A 29 29.96 -28.39 2.62
CA ALA A 29 31.08 -28.75 1.75
C ALA A 29 31.39 -27.64 0.74
N ARG A 30 30.37 -27.11 0.06
CA ARG A 30 30.53 -26.00 -0.89
C ARG A 30 31.03 -24.72 -0.22
N LEU A 31 30.54 -24.38 0.97
CA LEU A 31 30.99 -23.21 1.72
C LEU A 31 32.46 -23.33 2.15
N ARG A 32 32.90 -24.51 2.62
CA ARG A 32 34.30 -24.78 2.95
C ARG A 32 35.21 -24.63 1.72
N ALA A 33 34.79 -25.19 0.58
CA ALA A 33 35.55 -25.10 -0.65
C ALA A 33 35.61 -23.65 -1.18
N ALA A 34 34.51 -22.91 -1.13
CA ALA A 34 34.49 -21.49 -1.47
C ALA A 34 35.43 -20.67 -0.57
N ARG A 35 35.50 -20.97 0.72
CA ARG A 35 36.42 -20.30 1.64
C ARG A 35 37.88 -20.59 1.31
N ALA A 36 38.25 -21.85 1.13
CA ALA A 36 39.62 -22.26 0.85
C ALA A 36 40.13 -21.81 -0.52
N GLU A 37 39.26 -21.79 -1.53
CA GLU A 37 39.66 -21.52 -2.93
C GLU A 37 39.49 -20.05 -3.34
N VAL A 38 38.62 -19.29 -2.66
CA VAL A 38 38.29 -17.91 -3.06
C VAL A 38 38.55 -16.93 -1.93
N VAL A 39 37.92 -17.10 -0.76
CA VAL A 39 37.93 -16.09 0.30
C VAL A 39 39.31 -15.97 0.96
N ASP A 40 39.91 -17.08 1.38
CA ASP A 40 41.18 -17.08 2.09
C ASP A 40 42.36 -16.59 1.21
N PRO A 41 42.48 -17.01 -0.08
CA PRO A 41 43.49 -16.44 -0.97
C PRO A 41 43.32 -14.94 -1.20
N ALA A 42 42.08 -14.48 -1.46
CA ALA A 42 41.78 -13.07 -1.69
C ALA A 42 42.04 -12.21 -0.44
N LEU A 43 41.77 -12.76 0.75
CA LEU A 43 42.08 -12.12 2.02
C LEU A 43 43.59 -11.95 2.22
N ALA A 44 44.37 -13.00 1.94
CA ALA A 44 45.82 -12.99 2.09
C ALA A 44 46.47 -11.97 1.14
N GLU A 45 46.01 -11.90 -0.12
CA GLU A 45 46.48 -10.91 -1.09
C GLU A 45 46.14 -9.47 -0.68
N ALA A 46 44.95 -9.25 -0.12
CA ALA A 46 44.50 -7.93 0.31
C ALA A 46 45.04 -7.49 1.68
N GLY A 47 45.77 -8.37 2.38
CA GLY A 47 46.34 -8.09 3.70
C GLY A 47 45.29 -7.88 4.80
N GLY A 48 44.12 -8.52 4.67
CA GLY A 48 43.05 -8.44 5.68
C GLY A 48 43.23 -9.45 6.81
N ARG A 49 42.58 -9.19 7.95
CA ARG A 49 42.56 -10.07 9.12
C ARG A 49 41.12 -10.43 9.48
N ILE A 50 40.79 -11.71 9.52
CA ILE A 50 39.50 -12.17 10.06
C ILE A 50 39.50 -11.91 11.55
N VAL A 51 38.53 -11.11 12.00
CA VAL A 51 38.31 -10.85 13.42
C VAL A 51 37.39 -11.90 14.00
N LYS A 52 36.31 -12.22 13.28
CA LYS A 52 35.31 -13.18 13.76
C LYS A 52 34.64 -13.92 12.62
N THR A 53 34.29 -15.17 12.87
CA THR A 53 33.37 -15.96 12.04
C THR A 53 32.10 -16.19 12.85
N MET A 54 30.94 -15.87 12.27
CA MET A 54 29.62 -15.95 12.92
C MET A 54 28.75 -16.96 12.17
N GLY A 55 29.13 -18.25 12.22
CA GLY A 55 28.50 -19.27 11.39
C GLY A 55 28.80 -19.04 9.91
N ASP A 56 27.82 -18.52 9.18
CA ASP A 56 27.86 -18.12 7.77
C ASP A 56 28.35 -16.68 7.53
N GLY A 57 28.43 -15.87 8.59
CA GLY A 57 28.94 -14.51 8.54
C GLY A 57 30.46 -14.38 8.77
N LEU A 58 31.08 -13.38 8.14
CA LEU A 58 32.50 -13.02 8.29
C LEU A 58 32.63 -11.55 8.68
N LEU A 59 33.48 -11.29 9.67
CA LEU A 59 33.91 -9.94 10.02
C LEU A 59 35.43 -9.82 9.82
N ILE A 60 35.82 -8.93 8.92
CA ILE A 60 37.19 -8.80 8.44
C ILE A 60 37.66 -7.36 8.60
N GLU A 61 38.87 -7.19 9.12
CA GLU A 61 39.53 -5.91 9.28
C GLU A 61 40.58 -5.70 8.19
N PHE A 62 40.64 -4.48 7.64
CA PHE A 62 41.65 -4.03 6.70
C PHE A 62 42.25 -2.68 7.11
N THR A 63 43.54 -2.51 6.82
CA THR A 63 44.23 -1.22 6.97
C THR A 63 43.95 -0.26 5.81
N SER A 64 43.40 -0.75 4.69
CA SER A 64 43.13 0.03 3.48
C SER A 64 41.69 -0.17 2.97
N PRO A 65 40.89 0.91 2.85
CA PRO A 65 39.56 0.85 2.25
C PRO A 65 39.57 0.33 0.81
N VAL A 66 40.59 0.69 0.03
CA VAL A 66 40.73 0.25 -1.37
C VAL A 66 40.98 -1.26 -1.43
N ALA A 67 41.81 -1.81 -0.54
CA ALA A 67 42.09 -3.23 -0.50
C ALA A 67 40.83 -4.04 -0.13
N ALA A 68 40.07 -3.57 0.87
CA ALA A 68 38.82 -4.20 1.29
C ALA A 68 37.80 -4.28 0.14
N VAL A 69 37.59 -3.18 -0.59
CA VAL A 69 36.62 -3.15 -1.70
C VAL A 69 37.10 -4.00 -2.89
N ARG A 70 38.40 -4.02 -3.20
CA ARG A 70 38.95 -4.91 -4.25
C ARG A 70 38.79 -6.38 -3.92
N MET A 71 39.07 -6.77 -2.67
CA MET A 71 38.88 -8.14 -2.19
C MET A 71 37.41 -8.54 -2.31
N ALA A 72 36.49 -7.69 -1.85
CA ALA A 72 35.06 -7.94 -1.96
C ALA A 72 34.61 -8.14 -3.41
N LEU A 73 35.06 -7.29 -4.34
CA LEU A 73 34.76 -7.42 -5.78
C LEU A 73 35.29 -8.72 -6.37
N LEU A 74 36.52 -9.11 -6.03
CA LEU A 74 37.12 -10.36 -6.49
C LEU A 74 36.32 -11.57 -6.00
N VAL A 75 35.99 -11.60 -4.70
CA VAL A 75 35.17 -12.67 -4.11
C VAL A 75 33.80 -12.75 -4.80
N GLN A 76 33.09 -11.64 -4.99
CA GLN A 76 31.77 -11.66 -5.62
C GLN A 76 31.83 -12.16 -7.07
N ARG A 77 32.82 -11.73 -7.86
CA ARG A 77 33.02 -12.19 -9.24
C ARG A 77 33.34 -13.69 -9.30
N ALA A 78 34.25 -14.16 -8.45
CA ALA A 78 34.63 -15.58 -8.40
C ALA A 78 33.46 -16.47 -7.96
N MET A 79 32.68 -16.04 -6.96
CA MET A 79 31.48 -16.75 -6.52
C MET A 79 30.41 -16.81 -7.62
N ALA A 80 30.21 -15.72 -8.37
CA ALA A 80 29.26 -15.70 -9.49
C ALA A 80 29.62 -16.70 -10.60
N VAL A 81 30.92 -16.92 -10.85
CA VAL A 81 31.41 -17.93 -11.82
C VAL A 81 31.29 -19.36 -11.27
N ARG A 82 31.50 -19.54 -9.95
CA ARG A 82 31.43 -20.85 -9.29
C ARG A 82 29.99 -21.38 -9.19
N GLU A 83 29.05 -20.53 -8.82
CA GLU A 83 27.69 -20.91 -8.45
C GLU A 83 26.72 -20.80 -9.64
N THR A 84 26.77 -21.80 -10.54
CA THR A 84 26.03 -21.81 -11.83
C THR A 84 24.71 -22.58 -11.81
N GLY A 85 24.37 -23.27 -10.71
CA GLY A 85 23.14 -24.07 -10.54
C GLY A 85 21.82 -23.26 -10.50
N PRO A 86 20.69 -23.85 -10.07
CA PRO A 86 19.43 -23.12 -9.86
C PRO A 86 19.60 -21.93 -8.92
N GLU A 87 18.92 -20.81 -9.20
CA GLU A 87 19.15 -19.54 -8.48
C GLU A 87 18.92 -19.64 -6.97
N ASP A 88 17.96 -20.46 -6.55
CA ASP A 88 17.56 -20.71 -5.17
C ASP A 88 18.53 -21.63 -4.41
N GLU A 89 19.50 -22.27 -5.08
CA GLU A 89 20.50 -23.17 -4.50
C GLU A 89 21.93 -22.57 -4.45
N ARG A 90 22.15 -21.40 -5.07
CA ARG A 90 23.46 -20.76 -5.19
C ARG A 90 23.93 -20.13 -3.89
N LEU A 91 25.21 -20.32 -3.54
CA LEU A 91 25.85 -19.60 -2.44
C LEU A 91 26.17 -18.16 -2.85
N ARG A 92 25.49 -17.17 -2.26
CA ARG A 92 25.72 -15.74 -2.56
C ARG A 92 26.01 -14.98 -1.27
N PHE A 93 27.08 -14.21 -1.25
CA PHE A 93 27.39 -13.30 -0.14
C PHE A 93 26.73 -11.94 -0.34
N ARG A 94 26.33 -11.31 0.75
CA ARG A 94 26.18 -9.85 0.85
C ARG A 94 27.41 -9.29 1.54
N ILE A 95 27.89 -8.13 1.09
CA ILE A 95 29.07 -7.51 1.67
C ILE A 95 28.82 -6.02 1.96
N GLY A 96 29.20 -5.58 3.15
CA GLY A 96 29.20 -4.19 3.58
C GLY A 96 30.58 -3.75 4.04
N VAL A 97 31.08 -2.61 3.54
CA VAL A 97 32.40 -2.06 3.91
C VAL A 97 32.27 -0.65 4.48
N ASN A 98 32.81 -0.46 5.69
CA ASN A 98 32.83 0.82 6.37
C ASN A 98 34.24 1.19 6.85
N LEU A 99 34.54 2.49 6.90
CA LEU A 99 35.71 3.05 7.57
C LEU A 99 35.21 3.81 8.79
N GLY A 100 35.61 3.40 10.00
CA GLY A 100 35.10 3.99 11.23
C GLY A 100 35.87 3.55 12.47
N ASP A 101 35.58 4.21 13.60
CA ASP A 101 36.23 3.92 14.88
C ASP A 101 35.72 2.61 15.46
N ILE A 102 36.66 1.81 15.96
CA ILE A 102 36.40 0.58 16.70
C ILE A 102 37.08 0.62 18.07
N VAL A 103 36.54 -0.14 19.02
CA VAL A 103 37.15 -0.46 20.31
C VAL A 103 37.64 -1.90 20.23
N ILE A 104 38.93 -2.10 20.52
CA ILE A 104 39.52 -3.44 20.59
C ILE A 104 39.19 -4.05 21.96
N ASP A 105 38.60 -5.25 21.96
CA ASP A 105 38.30 -6.04 23.16
C ASP A 105 38.87 -7.46 22.99
N GLY A 106 40.13 -7.64 23.40
CA GLY A 106 40.87 -8.88 23.18
C GLY A 106 41.08 -9.17 21.70
N ASP A 107 40.55 -10.31 21.24
CA ASP A 107 40.57 -10.72 19.83
C ASP A 107 39.33 -10.25 19.05
N ASP A 108 38.36 -9.56 19.68
CA ASP A 108 37.14 -9.04 19.04
C ASP A 108 37.19 -7.51 18.85
N ILE A 109 36.30 -7.00 18.01
CA ILE A 109 36.12 -5.56 17.77
C ILE A 109 34.68 -5.14 18.02
N LEU A 110 34.50 -4.04 18.73
CA LEU A 110 33.18 -3.50 19.10
C LEU A 110 33.08 -2.03 18.71
N GLY A 111 31.86 -1.56 18.49
CA GLY A 111 31.56 -0.14 18.28
C GLY A 111 30.77 0.15 17.02
N ASP A 112 30.47 1.43 16.83
CA ASP A 112 29.59 1.91 15.75
C ASP A 112 30.11 1.54 14.37
N GLY A 113 31.43 1.52 14.17
CA GLY A 113 32.04 1.12 12.90
C GLY A 113 31.64 -0.28 12.42
N VAL A 114 31.47 -1.23 13.34
CA VAL A 114 31.01 -2.61 13.06
C VAL A 114 29.52 -2.64 12.76
N ASN A 115 28.71 -1.90 13.53
CA ASN A 115 27.27 -1.80 13.32
C ASN A 115 26.93 -1.19 11.95
N VAL A 116 27.69 -0.17 11.52
CA VAL A 116 27.55 0.41 10.18
C VAL A 116 27.91 -0.64 9.12
N ALA A 117 29.03 -1.35 9.23
CA ALA A 117 29.43 -2.36 8.25
C ALA A 117 28.37 -3.47 8.09
N ALA A 118 27.85 -3.99 9.22
CA ALA A 118 26.76 -4.98 9.21
C ALA A 118 25.47 -4.40 8.59
N ARG A 119 25.14 -3.13 8.85
CA ARG A 119 23.99 -2.49 8.21
C ARG A 119 24.16 -2.39 6.70
N LEU A 120 25.34 -2.00 6.22
CA LEU A 120 25.65 -1.93 4.79
C LEU A 120 25.57 -3.31 4.13
N GLU A 121 26.04 -4.36 4.79
CA GLU A 121 25.91 -5.75 4.32
C GLU A 121 24.43 -6.08 4.10
N SER A 122 23.57 -5.79 5.09
CA SER A 122 22.14 -6.11 5.00
C SER A 122 21.40 -5.42 3.84
N LEU A 123 21.94 -4.29 3.36
CA LEU A 123 21.44 -3.47 2.24
C LEU A 123 21.95 -3.97 0.88
N ALA A 124 23.07 -4.69 0.86
CA ALA A 124 23.64 -5.20 -0.39
C ALA A 124 22.69 -6.24 -1.04
N PRO A 125 22.57 -6.26 -2.38
CA PRO A 125 21.86 -7.34 -3.07
C PRO A 125 22.61 -8.66 -2.89
N ALA A 126 21.95 -9.79 -3.17
CA ALA A 126 22.61 -11.09 -3.13
C ALA A 126 23.74 -11.15 -4.18
N GLY A 127 24.97 -11.40 -3.75
CA GLY A 127 26.16 -11.29 -4.61
C GLY A 127 26.70 -9.86 -4.74
N GLY A 128 26.15 -8.89 -3.99
CA GLY A 128 26.47 -7.47 -4.10
C GLY A 128 27.34 -6.90 -2.98
N LEU A 129 27.65 -5.61 -3.11
CA LEU A 129 28.53 -4.86 -2.22
C LEU A 129 28.00 -3.44 -1.98
N CYS A 130 27.93 -3.02 -0.71
CA CYS A 130 27.63 -1.65 -0.30
C CYS A 130 28.77 -1.04 0.52
N ILE A 131 29.00 0.27 0.35
CA ILE A 131 30.07 1.02 1.01
C ILE A 131 29.54 2.31 1.63
N SER A 132 30.11 2.73 2.77
CA SER A 132 29.79 4.04 3.37
C SER A 132 30.45 5.20 2.63
N ARG A 133 30.00 6.43 2.89
CA ARG A 133 30.65 7.68 2.43
C ARG A 133 32.16 7.68 2.67
N ALA A 134 32.58 7.32 3.88
CA ALA A 134 33.99 7.33 4.26
C ALA A 134 34.84 6.39 3.39
N VAL A 135 34.28 5.25 2.96
CA VAL A 135 34.95 4.32 2.04
C VAL A 135 34.87 4.85 0.61
N HIS A 136 33.69 5.30 0.16
CA HIS A 136 33.47 5.90 -1.15
C HIS A 136 34.51 6.98 -1.46
N ASP A 137 34.72 7.90 -0.52
CA ASP A 137 35.64 9.04 -0.70
C ASP A 137 37.09 8.59 -0.86
N GLN A 138 37.46 7.45 -0.27
CA GLN A 138 38.81 6.87 -0.38
C GLN A 138 39.01 6.07 -1.67
N VAL A 139 37.94 5.50 -2.25
CA VAL A 139 38.02 4.61 -3.41
C VAL A 139 37.64 5.26 -4.73
N ARG A 140 36.94 6.41 -4.72
CA ARG A 140 36.54 7.13 -5.92
C ARG A 140 37.75 7.42 -6.82
N GLY A 141 37.70 6.93 -8.07
CA GLY A 141 38.78 7.08 -9.05
C GLY A 141 39.97 6.11 -8.89
N LYS A 142 39.90 5.15 -7.95
CA LYS A 142 40.93 4.12 -7.72
C LYS A 142 40.46 2.69 -8.01
N LEU A 143 39.19 2.54 -8.38
CA LEU A 143 38.53 1.28 -8.70
C LEU A 143 37.91 1.33 -10.09
N ASP A 144 37.98 0.20 -10.78
CA ASP A 144 37.27 -0.05 -12.04
C ASP A 144 35.90 -0.67 -11.73
N ALA A 145 35.02 0.13 -11.13
CA ALA A 145 33.67 -0.27 -10.75
C ALA A 145 32.73 0.95 -10.74
N VAL A 146 31.47 0.74 -11.13
CA VAL A 146 30.44 1.78 -11.06
C VAL A 146 29.91 1.88 -9.63
N LEU A 147 29.85 3.10 -9.09
CA LEU A 147 29.35 3.40 -7.76
C LEU A 147 28.01 4.14 -7.87
N THR A 148 26.92 3.47 -7.51
CA THR A 148 25.56 4.02 -7.56
C THR A 148 25.13 4.51 -6.18
N PRO A 149 24.75 5.78 -5.98
CA PRO A 149 24.31 6.27 -4.68
C PRO A 149 22.97 5.63 -4.27
N LEU A 150 22.86 5.23 -3.00
CA LEU A 150 21.63 4.77 -2.35
C LEU A 150 21.06 5.81 -1.35
N GLY A 151 21.80 6.89 -1.11
CA GLY A 151 21.40 7.97 -0.21
C GLY A 151 21.59 7.65 1.29
N PRO A 152 21.02 8.47 2.18
CA PRO A 152 21.13 8.31 3.63
C PRO A 152 20.35 7.09 4.14
N GLN A 153 21.00 6.29 4.99
CA GLN A 153 20.46 5.07 5.57
C GLN A 153 20.55 5.13 7.10
N ALA A 154 19.43 4.87 7.78
CA ALA A 154 19.41 4.81 9.24
C ALA A 154 20.17 3.55 9.74
N VAL A 155 21.04 3.76 10.73
CA VAL A 155 21.77 2.70 11.43
C VAL A 155 21.35 2.71 12.89
N LYS A 156 21.05 1.54 13.45
CA LYS A 156 20.66 1.41 14.86
C LYS A 156 21.77 1.99 15.75
N ASN A 157 21.38 2.85 16.69
CA ASN A 157 22.24 3.54 17.66
C ASN A 157 23.15 4.65 17.10
N LEU A 158 22.96 5.11 15.86
CA LEU A 158 23.59 6.34 15.37
C LEU A 158 22.53 7.45 15.24
N PRO A 159 22.81 8.69 15.73
CA PRO A 159 21.87 9.80 15.64
C PRO A 159 21.72 10.36 14.22
N GLU A 160 22.75 10.23 13.38
CA GLU A 160 22.74 10.69 11.99
C GLU A 160 22.73 9.51 11.00
N PRO A 161 21.95 9.58 9.91
CA PRO A 161 21.98 8.59 8.84
C PRO A 161 23.35 8.51 8.15
N VAL A 162 23.75 7.30 7.76
CA VAL A 162 24.98 7.06 7.01
C VAL A 162 24.69 7.07 5.53
N GLU A 163 25.47 7.80 4.76
CA GLU A 163 25.33 7.85 3.30
C GLU A 163 26.01 6.66 2.63
N VAL A 164 25.28 6.04 1.70
CA VAL A 164 25.62 4.71 1.18
C VAL A 164 25.70 4.70 -0.35
N TRP A 165 26.67 3.96 -0.86
CA TRP A 165 26.80 3.63 -2.28
C TRP A 165 26.75 2.12 -2.46
N ARG A 166 26.13 1.69 -3.55
CA ARG A 166 26.26 0.34 -4.07
C ARG A 166 27.41 0.30 -5.07
N VAL A 167 28.21 -0.75 -4.99
CA VAL A 167 29.23 -1.07 -5.99
C VAL A 167 28.63 -2.08 -6.96
N GLU A 168 28.53 -1.72 -8.24
CA GLU A 168 27.97 -2.60 -9.27
C GLU A 168 28.94 -3.74 -9.60
N VAL A 169 28.42 -4.96 -9.65
CA VAL A 169 29.18 -6.19 -9.98
C VAL A 169 28.59 -6.82 -11.23
N GLU A 170 29.40 -7.01 -12.27
CA GLU A 170 28.96 -7.62 -13.53
C GLU A 170 28.35 -9.02 -13.29
N GLY A 171 27.20 -9.29 -13.91
CA GLY A 171 26.50 -10.58 -13.80
C GLY A 171 25.65 -10.73 -12.53
N VAL A 172 25.69 -9.79 -11.59
CA VAL A 172 24.77 -9.74 -10.46
C VAL A 172 23.51 -9.02 -10.93
N ALA A 173 22.45 -9.78 -11.23
CA ALA A 173 21.15 -9.20 -11.54
C ALA A 173 20.74 -8.28 -10.38
N VAL A 174 20.44 -7.02 -10.70
CA VAL A 174 19.85 -6.09 -9.77
C VAL A 174 18.40 -6.52 -9.54
N THR A 175 18.20 -7.62 -8.83
CA THR A 175 17.04 -7.69 -7.95
C THR A 175 17.40 -6.75 -6.82
N GLY A 176 17.20 -5.45 -7.06
CA GLY A 176 17.23 -4.45 -6.00
C GLY A 176 16.40 -5.06 -4.89
N LYS A 177 17.02 -5.25 -3.72
CA LYS A 177 16.27 -5.63 -2.54
C LYS A 177 15.39 -4.41 -2.30
N VAL A 178 14.20 -4.46 -2.88
CA VAL A 178 13.15 -3.46 -2.75
C VAL A 178 13.05 -3.25 -1.25
N ALA A 179 13.46 -2.07 -0.79
CA ALA A 179 13.47 -1.82 0.65
C ALA A 179 12.04 -1.99 1.17
N ALA A 180 11.89 -2.55 2.37
CA ALA A 180 10.64 -2.46 3.09
C ALA A 180 10.29 -0.96 3.19
N GLY A 181 9.28 -0.53 2.43
CA GLY A 181 8.87 0.86 2.40
C GLY A 181 8.09 1.17 3.67
N MET A 182 8.39 2.30 4.31
CA MET A 182 7.60 2.73 5.46
C MET A 182 6.24 3.22 4.98
N ARG A 183 5.19 2.77 5.67
CA ARG A 183 3.84 3.33 5.51
C ARG A 183 3.88 4.83 5.82
N PRO A 184 3.07 5.66 5.14
CA PRO A 184 3.05 7.10 5.35
C PRO A 184 2.72 7.41 6.81
N SER A 185 3.50 8.32 7.38
CA SER A 185 3.35 8.78 8.76
C SER A 185 2.71 10.16 8.81
N ILE A 186 1.79 10.35 9.75
CA ILE A 186 0.98 11.56 9.89
C ILE A 186 0.94 12.04 11.34
N ALA A 187 1.09 13.35 11.53
CA ALA A 187 0.77 14.04 12.77
C ALA A 187 -0.43 14.97 12.58
N VAL A 188 -1.27 15.11 13.61
CA VAL A 188 -2.35 16.10 13.64
C VAL A 188 -1.99 17.13 14.69
N LEU A 189 -1.71 18.36 14.26
CA LEU A 189 -1.35 19.45 15.16
C LEU A 189 -2.60 19.99 15.87
N PRO A 190 -2.43 20.61 17.05
CA PRO A 190 -3.50 21.36 17.69
C PRO A 190 -4.08 22.39 16.72
N PHE A 191 -5.39 22.43 16.59
CA PHE A 191 -6.05 23.42 15.74
C PHE A 191 -6.05 24.78 16.43
N ASP A 192 -5.80 25.84 15.65
CA ASP A 192 -5.83 27.20 16.15
C ASP A 192 -7.25 27.61 16.52
N ASN A 193 -7.46 28.02 17.78
CA ASN A 193 -8.71 28.65 18.18
C ASN A 193 -8.67 30.14 17.79
N MET A 194 -9.41 30.50 16.74
CA MET A 194 -9.55 31.89 16.29
C MET A 194 -10.79 32.60 16.88
N SER A 195 -11.37 32.04 17.94
CA SER A 195 -12.53 32.59 18.64
C SER A 195 -12.09 33.56 19.75
N ARG A 196 -13.00 34.43 20.21
CA ARG A 196 -12.71 35.41 21.29
C ARG A 196 -12.77 34.80 22.70
N ASP A 197 -13.03 33.51 22.80
CA ASP A 197 -13.36 32.80 24.03
C ASP A 197 -12.39 31.62 24.22
N PRO A 198 -11.47 31.69 25.21
CA PRO A 198 -10.51 30.64 25.53
C PRO A 198 -11.17 29.35 26.01
N ASP A 199 -12.40 29.41 26.55
CA ASP A 199 -13.16 28.25 26.99
C ASP A 199 -13.61 27.38 25.80
N GLN A 200 -13.12 27.63 24.57
CA GLN A 200 -13.42 26.86 23.36
C GLN A 200 -12.21 26.07 22.83
N ASP A 201 -11.06 26.13 23.51
CA ASP A 201 -9.89 25.31 23.19
C ASP A 201 -10.21 23.81 23.32
N PHE A 202 -11.13 23.43 24.21
CA PHE A 202 -11.56 22.04 24.37
C PHE A 202 -12.22 21.47 23.09
N LEU A 203 -12.91 22.30 22.30
CA LEU A 203 -13.57 21.86 21.08
C LEU A 203 -12.53 21.57 19.99
N ALA A 204 -11.59 22.49 19.80
CA ALA A 204 -10.49 22.30 18.87
C ALA A 204 -9.66 21.06 19.24
N ASP A 205 -9.37 20.91 20.54
CA ASP A 205 -8.60 19.78 21.06
C ASP A 205 -9.34 18.45 20.97
N GLY A 206 -10.65 18.45 21.23
CA GLY A 206 -11.51 17.27 21.12
C GLY A 206 -11.59 16.78 19.68
N ILE A 207 -11.80 17.69 18.72
CA ILE A 207 -11.76 17.36 17.28
C ILE A 207 -10.41 16.73 16.91
N VAL A 208 -9.29 17.33 17.34
CA VAL A 208 -7.96 16.79 17.01
C VAL A 208 -7.74 15.41 17.63
N GLU A 209 -8.15 15.19 18.88
CA GLU A 209 -8.04 13.90 19.57
C GLU A 209 -8.86 12.81 18.87
N ASP A 210 -10.09 13.12 18.46
CA ASP A 210 -10.94 12.19 17.75
C ASP A 210 -10.41 11.92 16.34
N VAL A 211 -9.87 12.92 15.64
CA VAL A 211 -9.22 12.74 14.32
C VAL A 211 -8.02 11.81 14.43
N ILE A 212 -7.16 11.97 15.44
CA ILE A 212 -6.03 11.05 15.70
C ILE A 212 -6.55 9.63 15.94
N THR A 213 -7.61 9.49 16.73
CA THR A 213 -8.21 8.19 17.07
C THR A 213 -8.80 7.50 15.84
N GLU A 214 -9.55 8.23 15.01
CA GLU A 214 -10.20 7.69 13.82
C GLU A 214 -9.20 7.44 12.68
N LEU A 215 -8.18 8.29 12.48
CA LEU A 215 -7.09 8.02 11.54
C LEU A 215 -6.30 6.77 11.92
N SER A 216 -6.15 6.48 13.21
CA SER A 216 -5.45 5.28 13.71
C SER A 216 -6.16 3.97 13.36
N ARG A 217 -7.43 4.03 12.94
CA ARG A 217 -8.17 2.86 12.43
C ARG A 217 -7.76 2.49 11.01
N PHE A 218 -7.18 3.42 10.24
CA PHE A 218 -6.61 3.13 8.93
C PHE A 218 -5.23 2.51 9.12
N ARG A 219 -5.15 1.19 8.97
CA ARG A 219 -3.92 0.41 9.24
C ARG A 219 -2.77 0.73 8.30
N ASP A 220 -3.06 1.41 7.20
CA ASP A 220 -2.09 1.85 6.19
C ASP A 220 -1.36 3.15 6.57
N LEU A 221 -1.73 3.79 7.68
CA LEU A 221 -1.13 5.01 8.19
C LEU A 221 -0.38 4.78 9.51
N THR A 222 0.75 5.46 9.69
CA THR A 222 1.41 5.58 11.00
C THR A 222 1.02 6.91 11.64
N VAL A 223 0.11 6.89 12.62
CA VAL A 223 -0.38 8.10 13.27
C VAL A 223 0.44 8.41 14.52
N ILE A 224 0.94 9.64 14.65
CA ILE A 224 1.65 10.10 15.84
C ILE A 224 0.67 10.37 16.97
N ALA A 225 1.05 9.94 18.18
CA ALA A 225 0.26 10.12 19.37
C ALA A 225 0.10 11.60 19.73
N ARG A 226 -1.08 11.93 20.26
CA ARG A 226 -1.48 13.28 20.70
C ARG A 226 -0.39 14.03 21.48
N ASN A 227 0.21 13.38 22.48
CA ASN A 227 1.17 14.00 23.39
C ASN A 227 2.40 14.56 22.66
N SER A 228 2.83 13.92 21.58
CA SER A 228 3.96 14.38 20.77
C SER A 228 3.58 15.55 19.87
N SER A 229 2.36 15.58 19.33
CA SER A 229 1.90 16.70 18.49
C SER A 229 1.52 17.94 19.29
N PHE A 230 0.96 17.77 20.50
CA PHE A 230 0.48 18.88 21.33
C PHE A 230 1.59 19.71 21.97
N SER A 231 2.84 19.20 22.05
CA SER A 231 3.98 19.98 22.52
C SER A 231 4.32 21.17 21.63
N PHE A 232 3.79 21.21 20.41
CA PHE A 232 4.01 22.29 19.44
C PHE A 232 2.94 23.39 19.49
N ARG A 233 1.98 23.35 20.42
CA ARG A 233 0.94 24.39 20.56
C ARG A 233 1.54 25.78 20.70
N GLY A 234 1.03 26.74 19.92
CA GLY A 234 1.43 28.15 20.01
C GLY A 234 2.86 28.42 19.55
N THR A 235 3.53 27.44 18.95
CA THR A 235 4.85 27.65 18.33
C THR A 235 4.64 28.16 16.91
N ALA A 236 5.14 29.36 16.60
CA ALA A 236 5.15 29.91 15.24
C ALA A 236 6.28 29.27 14.40
N THR A 237 6.33 27.94 14.40
CA THR A 237 7.39 27.15 13.78
C THR A 237 6.93 26.66 12.40
N ASP A 238 7.85 26.64 11.43
CA ASP A 238 7.62 26.03 10.11
C ASP A 238 7.21 24.56 10.28
N VAL A 239 6.07 24.18 9.70
CA VAL A 239 5.51 22.82 9.71
C VAL A 239 6.53 21.76 9.32
N ARG A 240 7.47 22.08 8.41
CA ARG A 240 8.53 21.14 7.99
C ARG A 240 9.49 20.80 9.12
N LYS A 241 9.78 21.75 10.01
CA LYS A 241 10.63 21.50 11.18
C LYS A 241 9.90 20.62 12.19
N ILE A 242 8.63 20.92 12.46
CA ILE A 242 7.77 20.11 13.33
C ILE A 242 7.71 18.67 12.81
N ALA A 243 7.49 18.51 11.50
CA ALA A 243 7.44 17.21 10.86
C ALA A 243 8.76 16.44 10.96
N SER A 244 9.90 17.13 10.77
CA SER A 244 11.23 16.55 10.93
C SER A 244 11.51 16.11 12.37
N GLU A 245 11.09 16.89 13.37
CA GLU A 245 11.25 16.56 14.79
C GLU A 245 10.36 15.37 15.20
N LEU A 246 9.15 15.30 14.64
CA LEU A 246 8.21 14.20 14.85
C LEU A 246 8.51 12.95 14.01
N GLY A 247 9.41 13.05 13.03
CA GLY A 247 9.69 11.97 12.08
C GLY A 247 8.50 11.62 11.19
N VAL A 248 7.67 12.60 10.84
CA VAL A 248 6.48 12.41 10.00
C VAL A 248 6.63 12.98 8.60
N ARG A 249 5.94 12.35 7.65
CA ARG A 249 5.83 12.86 6.29
C ARG A 249 4.66 13.86 6.15
N TYR A 250 3.53 13.54 6.76
CA TYR A 250 2.31 14.32 6.60
C TYR A 250 1.96 15.05 7.90
N VAL A 251 1.42 16.26 7.74
CA VAL A 251 0.90 17.05 8.86
C VAL A 251 -0.50 17.54 8.51
N VAL A 252 -1.43 17.33 9.44
CA VAL A 252 -2.74 17.97 9.42
C VAL A 252 -2.73 19.14 10.39
N GLU A 253 -3.09 20.31 9.89
CA GLU A 253 -3.29 21.51 10.70
C GLU A 253 -4.62 22.17 10.34
N GLY A 254 -5.10 23.05 11.21
CA GLY A 254 -6.42 23.61 11.05
C GLY A 254 -6.72 24.73 12.02
N SER A 255 -7.91 25.31 11.87
CA SER A 255 -8.40 26.34 12.75
C SER A 255 -9.90 26.20 13.00
N VAL A 256 -10.32 26.55 14.21
CA VAL A 256 -11.71 26.60 14.62
C VAL A 256 -12.06 28.05 14.93
N ARG A 257 -13.15 28.55 14.34
CA ARG A 257 -13.69 29.87 14.63
C ARG A 257 -15.17 29.78 14.91
N ARG A 258 -15.58 30.27 16.07
CA ARG A 258 -16.99 30.39 16.46
C ARG A 258 -17.45 31.84 16.46
N ALA A 259 -18.66 32.05 15.96
CA ALA A 259 -19.39 33.30 16.08
C ALA A 259 -20.87 33.01 16.40
N GLY A 260 -21.23 33.11 17.69
CA GLY A 260 -22.56 32.77 18.17
C GLY A 260 -22.87 31.28 18.06
N ASP A 261 -23.87 30.94 17.26
CA ASP A 261 -24.30 29.59 16.91
C ASP A 261 -23.62 29.04 15.65
N ARG A 262 -22.73 29.79 15.00
CA ARG A 262 -22.04 29.34 13.79
C ARG A 262 -20.61 28.93 14.11
N LEU A 263 -20.23 27.75 13.63
CA LEU A 263 -18.88 27.22 13.70
C LEU A 263 -18.29 27.16 12.29
N ARG A 264 -17.07 27.64 12.15
CA ARG A 264 -16.24 27.46 10.96
C ARG A 264 -15.01 26.66 11.32
N LEU A 265 -14.85 25.52 10.66
CA LEU A 265 -13.66 24.69 10.72
C LEU A 265 -12.91 24.79 9.41
N THR A 266 -11.59 24.96 9.46
CA THR A 266 -10.69 24.75 8.32
C THR A 266 -9.69 23.68 8.68
N ALA A 267 -9.40 22.77 7.76
CA ALA A 267 -8.32 21.80 7.90
C ALA A 267 -7.55 21.69 6.59
N GLN A 268 -6.25 21.41 6.70
CA GLN A 268 -5.38 21.19 5.56
C GLN A 268 -4.36 20.09 5.84
N LEU A 269 -3.97 19.40 4.79
CA LEU A 269 -2.99 18.32 4.77
C LEU A 269 -1.76 18.79 3.99
N ILE A 270 -0.59 18.70 4.63
CA ILE A 270 0.69 19.18 4.11
C ILE A 270 1.65 17.99 3.96
N ASP A 271 2.34 17.89 2.81
CA ASP A 271 3.50 17.01 2.64
C ASP A 271 4.75 17.76 3.13
N ALA A 272 5.35 17.30 4.22
CA ALA A 272 6.50 17.94 4.83
C ALA A 272 7.80 17.76 4.03
N ALA A 273 7.83 16.87 3.03
CA ALA A 273 9.00 16.67 2.19
C ALA A 273 9.36 17.93 1.38
N ASP A 274 8.35 18.65 0.88
CA ASP A 274 8.51 19.88 0.10
C ASP A 274 7.71 21.08 0.65
N GLY A 275 6.84 20.86 1.64
CA GLY A 275 5.94 21.86 2.19
C GLY A 275 4.70 22.10 1.33
N GLY A 276 4.41 21.23 0.37
CA GLY A 276 3.27 21.33 -0.53
C GLY A 276 1.94 21.06 0.18
N HIS A 277 0.92 21.85 -0.16
CA HIS A 277 -0.45 21.61 0.28
C HIS A 277 -1.04 20.48 -0.58
N VAL A 278 -1.32 19.34 0.03
CA VAL A 278 -1.93 18.18 -0.62
C VAL A 278 -3.44 18.37 -0.76
N TRP A 279 -4.07 18.85 0.32
CA TRP A 279 -5.52 19.04 0.38
C TRP A 279 -5.87 20.12 1.42
N ALA A 280 -6.98 20.83 1.22
CA ALA A 280 -7.55 21.74 2.20
C ALA A 280 -9.06 21.87 2.00
N ASP A 281 -9.82 21.98 3.08
CA ASP A 281 -11.27 22.19 3.02
C ASP A 281 -11.79 23.03 4.20
N ARG A 282 -13.03 23.50 4.07
CA ARG A 282 -13.71 24.36 5.03
C ARG A 282 -15.16 23.92 5.24
N TRP A 283 -15.52 23.76 6.51
CA TRP A 283 -16.89 23.47 6.91
C TRP A 283 -17.50 24.63 7.67
N ASP A 284 -18.69 25.04 7.23
CA ASP A 284 -19.56 25.98 7.92
C ASP A 284 -20.76 25.21 8.47
N ARG A 285 -20.99 25.30 9.79
CA ARG A 285 -22.07 24.58 10.48
C ARG A 285 -22.79 25.48 11.46
N THR A 286 -24.09 25.21 11.62
CA THR A 286 -24.91 25.82 12.67
C THR A 286 -25.01 24.83 13.83
N MET A 287 -24.78 25.32 15.03
CA MET A 287 -24.70 24.56 16.27
C MET A 287 -26.11 24.11 16.68
N ALA A 288 -26.35 22.80 16.68
CA ALA A 288 -27.55 22.20 17.28
C ALA A 288 -27.16 21.41 18.55
N ASP A 289 -26.20 20.50 18.41
CA ASP A 289 -25.50 19.80 19.50
C ASP A 289 -23.98 19.85 19.22
N LEU A 290 -23.19 20.07 20.27
CA LEU A 290 -21.74 20.20 20.17
C LEU A 290 -21.06 18.86 19.89
N PHE A 291 -21.56 17.77 20.48
CA PHE A 291 -20.97 16.44 20.32
C PHE A 291 -21.27 15.86 18.94
N ASP A 292 -22.52 15.98 18.47
CA ASP A 292 -22.88 15.55 17.12
C ASP A 292 -22.08 16.31 16.05
N LEU A 293 -21.84 17.61 16.28
CA LEU A 293 -21.03 18.43 15.39
C LEU A 293 -19.57 18.00 15.38
N GLN A 294 -19.00 17.70 16.56
CA GLN A 294 -17.64 17.18 16.68
C GLN A 294 -17.51 15.85 15.94
N ASP A 295 -18.44 14.91 16.13
CA ASP A 295 -18.47 13.62 15.44
C ASP A 295 -18.60 13.77 13.92
N GLU A 296 -19.46 14.68 13.45
CA GLU A 296 -19.63 14.97 12.02
C GLU A 296 -18.33 15.52 11.41
N LEU A 297 -17.72 16.51 12.06
CA LEU A 297 -16.51 17.18 11.57
C LEU A 297 -15.31 16.24 11.60
N THR A 298 -15.11 15.50 12.69
CA THR A 298 -14.08 14.46 12.80
C THR A 298 -14.19 13.49 11.63
N ARG A 299 -15.39 12.96 11.38
CA ARG A 299 -15.63 12.02 10.28
C ARG A 299 -15.30 12.66 8.93
N ALA A 300 -15.76 13.88 8.70
CA ALA A 300 -15.50 14.60 7.45
C ALA A 300 -14.01 14.81 7.18
N ILE A 301 -13.22 15.18 8.20
CA ILE A 301 -11.77 15.34 8.09
C ILE A 301 -11.11 14.00 7.75
N VAL A 302 -11.41 12.95 8.54
CA VAL A 302 -10.76 11.64 8.41
C VAL A 302 -11.04 11.02 7.05
N THR A 303 -12.30 11.10 6.58
CA THR A 303 -12.72 10.50 5.31
C THR A 303 -12.24 11.30 4.10
N ALA A 304 -11.82 12.55 4.28
CA ALA A 304 -11.12 13.32 3.26
C ALA A 304 -9.61 13.05 3.28
N VAL A 305 -8.96 13.12 4.45
CA VAL A 305 -7.50 13.06 4.60
C VAL A 305 -6.91 11.70 4.18
N ALA A 306 -7.48 10.58 4.65
CA ALA A 306 -6.88 9.27 4.39
C ALA A 306 -6.86 8.89 2.88
N PRO A 307 -7.95 9.13 2.10
CA PRO A 307 -7.93 8.96 0.65
C PRO A 307 -6.95 9.90 -0.08
N GLU A 308 -6.81 11.15 0.36
CA GLU A 308 -5.89 12.12 -0.26
C GLU A 308 -4.42 11.74 -0.07
N ILE A 309 -4.03 11.27 1.13
CA ILE A 309 -2.70 10.70 1.37
C ILE A 309 -2.46 9.54 0.40
N SER A 310 -3.43 8.63 0.29
CA SER A 310 -3.32 7.47 -0.60
C SER A 310 -3.20 7.90 -2.07
N ALA A 311 -3.95 8.91 -2.51
CA ALA A 311 -3.89 9.42 -3.88
C ALA A 311 -2.56 10.12 -4.19
N HIS A 312 -2.03 10.88 -3.25
CA HIS A 312 -0.74 11.54 -3.35
C HIS A 312 0.41 10.53 -3.41
N GLU A 313 0.42 9.54 -2.52
CA GLU A 313 1.40 8.44 -2.50
C GLU A 313 1.39 7.63 -3.82
N ARG A 314 0.22 7.36 -4.39
CA ARG A 314 0.11 6.75 -5.74
C ARG A 314 0.76 7.61 -6.82
N THR A 315 0.59 8.92 -6.75
CA THR A 315 1.18 9.86 -7.73
C THR A 315 2.70 9.88 -7.63
N LEU A 316 3.23 9.91 -6.41
CA LEU A 316 4.67 9.86 -6.15
C LEU A 316 5.29 8.53 -6.62
N ALA A 317 4.63 7.40 -6.36
CA ALA A 317 5.09 6.08 -6.81
C ALA A 317 5.13 5.94 -8.34
N ARG A 318 4.23 6.61 -9.07
CA ARG A 318 4.22 6.60 -10.54
C ARG A 318 5.36 7.38 -11.17
N GLN A 319 5.88 8.40 -10.49
CA GLN A 319 6.96 9.25 -10.99
C GLN A 319 8.33 8.57 -10.90
N LYS A 320 8.47 7.55 -10.04
CA LYS A 320 9.71 6.82 -9.84
C LYS A 320 9.84 5.64 -10.82
N PRO A 321 11.06 5.34 -11.30
CA PRO A 321 11.33 4.08 -12.01
C PRO A 321 10.95 2.87 -11.16
N THR A 322 10.36 1.83 -11.77
CA THR A 322 9.81 0.68 -11.03
C THR A 322 10.87 -0.04 -10.19
N ASP A 323 12.11 -0.08 -10.65
CA ASP A 323 13.19 -0.81 -9.98
C ASP A 323 13.82 -0.03 -8.81
N SER A 324 13.41 1.23 -8.61
CA SER A 324 13.78 2.03 -7.44
C SER A 324 12.65 2.17 -6.42
N LEU A 325 11.52 1.49 -6.63
CA LEU A 325 10.39 1.51 -5.71
C LEU A 325 10.65 0.62 -4.49
N THR A 326 10.16 1.08 -3.34
CA THR A 326 10.02 0.28 -2.11
C THR A 326 8.79 -0.64 -2.16
N ALA A 327 8.65 -1.57 -1.21
CA ALA A 327 7.51 -2.50 -1.18
C ALA A 327 6.18 -1.75 -1.04
N TRP A 328 6.16 -0.67 -0.26
CA TRP A 328 5.02 0.23 -0.15
C TRP A 328 4.70 0.90 -1.48
N GLU A 329 5.68 1.49 -2.15
CA GLU A 329 5.44 2.22 -3.40
C GLU A 329 5.07 1.29 -4.56
N LEU A 330 5.60 0.06 -4.60
CA LEU A 330 5.13 -0.98 -5.50
C LEU A 330 3.65 -1.29 -5.25
N THR A 331 3.23 -1.35 -3.98
CA THR A 331 1.83 -1.56 -3.62
C THR A 331 0.96 -0.38 -4.08
N GLN A 332 1.42 0.85 -3.90
CA GLN A 332 0.69 2.04 -4.37
C GLN A 332 0.60 2.07 -5.90
N ARG A 333 1.67 1.71 -6.61
CA ARG A 333 1.65 1.60 -8.06
C ARG A 333 0.74 0.48 -8.54
N ALA A 334 0.75 -0.67 -7.89
CA ALA A 334 -0.19 -1.76 -8.16
C ALA A 334 -1.64 -1.30 -7.95
N HIS A 335 -1.91 -0.53 -6.90
CA HIS A 335 -3.24 0.00 -6.62
C HIS A 335 -3.66 0.99 -7.71
N ALA A 336 -2.75 1.86 -8.18
CA ALA A 336 -3.04 2.75 -9.30
C ALA A 336 -3.46 1.98 -10.58
N GLU A 337 -2.76 0.90 -10.92
CA GLU A 337 -3.11 0.03 -12.05
C GLU A 337 -4.47 -0.66 -11.85
N TYR A 338 -4.75 -1.11 -10.64
CA TYR A 338 -6.04 -1.71 -10.28
C TYR A 338 -7.21 -0.73 -10.52
N LEU A 339 -7.04 0.54 -10.15
CA LEU A 339 -8.07 1.58 -10.34
C LEU A 339 -8.32 1.92 -11.82
N SER A 340 -7.40 1.59 -12.74
CA SER A 340 -7.64 1.76 -14.19
C SER A 340 -8.58 0.68 -14.76
N TYR A 341 -8.73 -0.46 -14.07
CA TYR A 341 -9.73 -1.50 -14.35
C TYR A 341 -9.76 -2.07 -15.79
N THR A 342 -8.63 -2.03 -16.50
CA THR A 342 -8.47 -2.65 -17.84
C THR A 342 -7.85 -4.05 -17.70
N PRO A 343 -8.03 -4.96 -18.67
CA PRO A 343 -7.40 -6.29 -18.61
C PRO A 343 -5.87 -6.22 -18.42
N ALA A 344 -5.20 -5.33 -19.15
CA ALA A 344 -3.76 -5.13 -19.04
C ALA A 344 -3.36 -4.55 -17.66
N SER A 345 -4.13 -3.60 -17.12
CA SER A 345 -3.83 -3.00 -15.82
C SER A 345 -4.10 -3.95 -14.65
N ILE A 346 -5.06 -4.87 -14.78
CA ILE A 346 -5.28 -5.95 -13.81
C ILE A 346 -4.07 -6.90 -13.75
N GLU A 347 -3.51 -7.32 -14.89
CA GLU A 347 -2.29 -8.14 -14.90
C GLU A 347 -1.07 -7.38 -14.36
N ALA A 348 -0.92 -6.10 -14.72
CA ALA A 348 0.13 -5.25 -14.18
C ALA A 348 0.03 -5.10 -12.65
N ALA A 349 -1.20 -4.91 -12.13
CA ALA A 349 -1.46 -4.84 -10.69
C ALA A 349 -1.06 -6.15 -9.97
N LYS A 350 -1.39 -7.32 -10.54
CA LYS A 350 -0.96 -8.63 -9.98
C LYS A 350 0.57 -8.73 -9.91
N ALA A 351 1.26 -8.38 -11.00
CA ALA A 351 2.72 -8.48 -11.06
C ALA A 351 3.40 -7.54 -10.06
N LEU A 352 2.94 -6.29 -9.95
CA LEU A 352 3.47 -5.31 -9.01
C LEU A 352 3.18 -5.70 -7.54
N ALA A 353 1.98 -6.20 -7.24
CA ALA A 353 1.63 -6.67 -5.91
C ALA A 353 2.47 -7.89 -5.48
N ARG A 354 2.74 -8.84 -6.39
CA ARG A 354 3.65 -9.97 -6.10
C ARG A 354 5.07 -9.50 -5.81
N ARG A 355 5.61 -8.57 -6.62
CA ARG A 355 6.92 -7.96 -6.36
C ARG A 355 6.97 -7.26 -5.00
N ALA A 356 5.88 -6.59 -4.60
CA ALA A 356 5.79 -5.96 -3.28
C ALA A 356 5.81 -6.99 -2.13
N ILE A 357 5.17 -8.15 -2.32
CA ILE A 357 5.15 -9.25 -1.34
C ILE A 357 6.50 -9.98 -1.29
N GLU A 358 7.15 -10.19 -2.43
CA GLU A 358 8.50 -10.76 -2.51
C GLU A 358 9.51 -9.87 -1.75
N ALA A 359 9.33 -8.56 -1.83
CA ALA A 359 10.14 -7.58 -1.14
C ALA A 359 9.88 -7.52 0.37
N ASP A 360 8.60 -7.55 0.76
CA ASP A 360 8.16 -7.57 2.15
C ASP A 360 7.00 -8.57 2.30
N PRO A 361 7.29 -9.82 2.71
CA PRO A 361 6.26 -10.84 2.89
C PRO A 361 5.20 -10.49 3.94
N GLY A 362 5.48 -9.53 4.82
CA GLY A 362 4.58 -9.00 5.84
C GLY A 362 3.72 -7.81 5.36
N ASN A 363 3.82 -7.43 4.09
CA ASN A 363 3.09 -6.29 3.52
C ASN A 363 1.59 -6.60 3.35
N VAL A 364 0.82 -6.39 4.43
CA VAL A 364 -0.64 -6.57 4.46
C VAL A 364 -1.37 -5.84 3.33
N PRO A 365 -1.07 -4.56 3.02
CA PRO A 365 -1.67 -3.86 1.87
C PRO A 365 -1.46 -4.58 0.54
N ALA A 366 -0.28 -5.14 0.28
CA ALA A 366 0.01 -5.86 -0.95
C ALA A 366 -0.77 -7.17 -1.07
N HIS A 367 -0.86 -7.96 0.01
CA HIS A 367 -1.71 -9.16 0.06
C HIS A 367 -3.19 -8.82 -0.13
N THR A 368 -3.66 -7.77 0.52
CA THR A 368 -5.04 -7.27 0.42
C THR A 368 -5.38 -6.87 -1.02
N LEU A 369 -4.48 -6.13 -1.67
CA LEU A 369 -4.65 -5.73 -3.07
C LEU A 369 -4.61 -6.94 -4.01
N LEU A 370 -3.66 -7.87 -3.80
CA LEU A 370 -3.54 -9.08 -4.62
C LEU A 370 -4.84 -9.92 -4.57
N ALA A 371 -5.45 -10.03 -3.39
CA ALA A 371 -6.76 -10.66 -3.23
C ALA A 371 -7.85 -9.96 -4.05
N ARG A 372 -7.97 -8.63 -3.94
CA ARG A 372 -8.97 -7.83 -4.70
C ARG A 372 -8.79 -7.96 -6.21
N VAL A 373 -7.54 -7.95 -6.68
CA VAL A 373 -7.24 -8.03 -8.12
C VAL A 373 -7.59 -9.41 -8.67
N HIS A 374 -7.25 -10.50 -7.96
CA HIS A 374 -7.65 -11.85 -8.35
C HIS A 374 -9.18 -12.06 -8.31
N ALA A 375 -9.85 -11.57 -7.28
CA ALA A 375 -11.32 -11.62 -7.19
C ALA A 375 -11.99 -10.83 -8.32
N THR A 376 -11.47 -9.65 -8.65
CA THR A 376 -11.96 -8.81 -9.76
C THR A 376 -11.84 -9.51 -11.11
N ASP A 377 -10.72 -10.20 -11.33
CA ASP A 377 -10.49 -10.94 -12.57
C ASP A 377 -11.50 -12.09 -12.76
N ALA A 378 -11.78 -12.84 -11.69
CA ALA A 378 -12.83 -13.85 -11.68
C ALA A 378 -14.23 -13.23 -11.86
N PHE A 379 -14.56 -12.20 -11.06
CA PHE A 379 -15.87 -11.56 -11.04
C PHE A 379 -16.24 -10.86 -12.36
N SER A 380 -15.25 -10.24 -13.02
CA SER A 380 -15.45 -9.61 -14.34
C SER A 380 -15.69 -10.62 -15.47
N GLY A 381 -15.45 -11.92 -15.21
CA GLY A 381 -15.56 -13.00 -16.19
C GLY A 381 -14.51 -12.93 -17.29
N ARG A 382 -13.37 -12.30 -17.00
CA ARG A 382 -12.22 -12.18 -17.91
C ARG A 382 -11.12 -13.20 -17.62
N SER A 383 -11.13 -13.80 -16.43
CA SER A 383 -10.21 -14.89 -16.10
C SER A 383 -10.43 -16.11 -16.99
N GLN A 384 -9.32 -16.69 -17.48
CA GLN A 384 -9.32 -17.98 -18.18
C GLN A 384 -9.63 -19.15 -17.25
N ASP A 385 -9.30 -19.03 -15.96
CA ASP A 385 -9.62 -19.98 -14.89
C ASP A 385 -10.10 -19.21 -13.66
N ALA A 386 -11.42 -18.99 -13.60
CA ALA A 386 -12.04 -18.27 -12.49
C ALA A 386 -11.84 -19.00 -11.15
N ALA A 387 -11.84 -20.34 -11.13
CA ALA A 387 -11.67 -21.12 -9.92
C ALA A 387 -10.26 -20.99 -9.36
N ALA A 388 -9.22 -21.02 -10.20
CA ALA A 388 -7.85 -20.74 -9.77
C ALA A 388 -7.67 -19.30 -9.28
N SER A 389 -8.25 -18.32 -9.99
CA SER A 389 -8.21 -16.92 -9.53
C SER A 389 -8.85 -16.74 -8.16
N LEU A 390 -10.01 -17.37 -7.90
CA LEU A 390 -10.66 -17.28 -6.59
C LEU A 390 -9.85 -17.95 -5.48
N ARG A 391 -9.24 -19.11 -5.72
CA ARG A 391 -8.33 -19.75 -4.74
C ARG A 391 -7.16 -18.84 -4.37
N LEU A 392 -6.48 -18.27 -5.38
CA LEU A 392 -5.39 -17.32 -5.15
C LEU A 392 -5.85 -16.06 -4.40
N ALA A 393 -7.08 -15.60 -4.69
CA ALA A 393 -7.67 -14.46 -3.99
C ALA A 393 -7.93 -14.77 -2.51
N HIS A 394 -8.48 -15.95 -2.22
CA HIS A 394 -8.79 -16.42 -0.88
C HIS A 394 -7.51 -16.62 -0.06
N ASP A 395 -6.47 -17.23 -0.65
CA ASP A 395 -5.17 -17.44 0.01
C ASP A 395 -4.52 -16.10 0.38
N ALA A 396 -4.53 -15.13 -0.55
CA ALA A 396 -3.97 -13.79 -0.30
C ALA A 396 -4.77 -13.03 0.78
N ALA A 397 -6.10 -13.09 0.75
CA ALA A 397 -6.94 -12.46 1.77
C ALA A 397 -6.73 -13.09 3.16
N SER A 398 -6.66 -14.42 3.22
CA SER A 398 -6.38 -15.16 4.47
C SER A 398 -5.01 -14.77 5.02
N ARG A 399 -3.99 -14.70 4.16
CA ARG A 399 -2.64 -14.29 4.57
C ARG A 399 -2.61 -12.86 5.10
N ALA A 400 -3.36 -11.94 4.49
CA ALA A 400 -3.47 -10.56 4.97
C ALA A 400 -4.09 -10.49 6.39
N ILE A 401 -5.12 -11.29 6.65
CA ILE A 401 -5.78 -11.38 7.98
C ILE A 401 -4.83 -12.01 9.02
N ASP A 402 -4.09 -13.07 8.65
CA ASP A 402 -3.12 -13.71 9.54
C ASP A 402 -1.99 -12.76 9.95
N LEU A 403 -1.56 -11.89 9.03
CA LEU A 403 -0.53 -10.88 9.25
C LEU A 403 -1.04 -9.71 10.12
N ASP A 404 -2.30 -9.26 9.92
CA ASP A 404 -2.94 -8.26 10.79
C ASP A 404 -4.44 -8.53 10.94
N SER A 405 -4.80 -9.20 12.06
CA SER A 405 -6.19 -9.53 12.43
C SER A 405 -7.05 -8.31 12.78
N ARG A 406 -6.49 -7.10 12.72
CA ARG A 406 -7.20 -5.82 12.91
C ARG A 406 -7.28 -5.01 11.61
N SER A 407 -6.86 -5.55 10.47
CA SER A 407 -6.99 -4.89 9.17
C SER A 407 -8.42 -4.97 8.64
N GLU A 408 -9.12 -3.84 8.64
CA GLU A 408 -10.42 -3.70 7.99
C GLU A 408 -10.32 -4.01 6.50
N ALA A 409 -9.22 -3.60 5.86
CA ALA A 409 -9.05 -3.74 4.42
C ALA A 409 -8.87 -5.20 4.03
N ALA A 410 -8.15 -5.99 4.85
CA ALA A 410 -8.01 -7.43 4.67
C ALA A 410 -9.34 -8.17 4.80
N PHE A 411 -10.14 -7.85 5.84
CA PHE A 411 -11.50 -8.41 5.97
C PHE A 411 -12.43 -7.94 4.84
N GLY A 412 -12.30 -6.70 4.38
CA GLY A 412 -13.04 -6.19 3.22
C GLY A 412 -12.70 -6.92 1.93
N ALA A 413 -11.41 -7.23 1.71
CA ALA A 413 -10.96 -8.05 0.59
C ALA A 413 -11.51 -9.48 0.70
N MET A 414 -11.46 -10.10 1.89
CA MET A 414 -12.07 -11.42 2.12
C MET A 414 -13.57 -11.41 1.83
N GLY A 415 -14.30 -10.40 2.28
CA GLY A 415 -15.72 -10.23 1.97
C GLY A 415 -15.98 -10.15 0.46
N PHE A 416 -15.13 -9.44 -0.29
CA PHE A 416 -15.22 -9.41 -1.75
C PHE A 416 -14.92 -10.76 -2.41
N VAL A 417 -13.90 -11.49 -1.92
CA VAL A 417 -13.58 -12.85 -2.39
C VAL A 417 -14.77 -13.78 -2.19
N LEU A 418 -15.32 -13.83 -0.97
CA LEU A 418 -16.47 -14.66 -0.62
C LEU A 418 -17.70 -14.30 -1.46
N ALA A 419 -17.93 -13.02 -1.74
CA ALA A 419 -19.00 -12.59 -2.63
C ALA A 419 -18.78 -13.08 -4.07
N ALA A 420 -17.54 -13.03 -4.57
CA ALA A 420 -17.18 -13.55 -5.89
C ALA A 420 -17.26 -15.08 -5.98
N GLU A 421 -17.11 -15.80 -4.85
CA GLU A 421 -17.37 -17.25 -4.72
C GLU A 421 -18.87 -17.59 -4.63
N GLY A 422 -19.75 -16.59 -4.50
CA GLY A 422 -21.19 -16.79 -4.31
C GLY A 422 -21.63 -17.01 -2.85
N ARG A 423 -20.70 -16.93 -1.89
CA ARG A 423 -20.93 -17.17 -0.45
C ARG A 423 -21.39 -15.89 0.25
N MET A 424 -22.57 -15.39 -0.13
CA MET A 424 -23.05 -14.05 0.25
C MET A 424 -23.22 -13.82 1.76
N HIS A 425 -23.62 -14.84 2.52
CA HIS A 425 -23.77 -14.73 3.98
C HIS A 425 -22.41 -14.54 4.67
N GLU A 426 -21.43 -15.37 4.33
CA GLU A 426 -20.07 -15.29 4.87
C GLU A 426 -19.37 -14.01 4.41
N ALA A 427 -19.62 -13.57 3.17
CA ALA A 427 -19.17 -12.28 2.67
C ALA A 427 -19.69 -11.13 3.54
N LEU A 428 -20.98 -11.15 3.89
CA LEU A 428 -21.58 -10.12 4.74
C LEU A 428 -20.99 -10.13 6.15
N GLU A 429 -20.77 -11.30 6.74
CA GLU A 429 -20.11 -11.44 8.06
C GLU A 429 -18.71 -10.84 8.05
N ALA A 430 -17.90 -11.14 7.03
CA ALA A 430 -16.56 -10.57 6.88
C ALA A 430 -16.60 -9.05 6.70
N LEU A 431 -17.56 -8.52 5.94
CA LEU A 431 -17.74 -7.08 5.72
C LEU A 431 -18.23 -6.34 6.97
N GLU A 432 -19.11 -6.95 7.76
CA GLU A 432 -19.50 -6.39 9.07
C GLU A 432 -18.34 -6.42 10.06
N ARG A 433 -17.49 -7.45 10.01
CA ARG A 433 -16.25 -7.46 10.79
C ARG A 433 -15.32 -6.31 10.36
N ALA A 434 -15.12 -6.11 9.07
CA ALA A 434 -14.34 -4.99 8.54
C ALA A 434 -14.92 -3.64 8.99
N ARG A 435 -16.24 -3.44 8.89
CA ARG A 435 -16.93 -2.22 9.31
C ARG A 435 -16.78 -1.96 10.82
N SER A 436 -16.79 -3.00 11.65
CA SER A 436 -16.55 -2.87 13.09
C SER A 436 -15.13 -2.41 13.43
N LEU A 437 -14.15 -2.71 12.57
CA LEU A 437 -12.76 -2.29 12.74
C LEU A 437 -12.56 -0.85 12.28
N ASN A 438 -13.19 -0.46 11.18
CA ASN A 438 -13.16 0.90 10.65
C ASN A 438 -14.50 1.27 9.99
N PRO A 439 -15.37 2.06 10.66
CA PRO A 439 -16.67 2.47 10.13
C PRO A 439 -16.57 3.60 9.09
N ASN A 440 -15.38 4.11 8.80
CA ASN A 440 -15.14 5.21 7.86
C ASN A 440 -14.53 4.74 6.53
N ASN A 441 -14.37 3.41 6.34
CA ASN A 441 -13.87 2.86 5.08
C ASN A 441 -15.02 2.73 4.04
N ALA A 442 -15.06 3.68 3.10
CA ALA A 442 -16.11 3.76 2.08
C ALA A 442 -16.16 2.53 1.15
N ASP A 443 -15.03 1.90 0.86
CA ASP A 443 -14.95 0.69 0.01
C ASP A 443 -15.62 -0.51 0.71
N VAL A 444 -15.37 -0.69 2.01
CA VAL A 444 -16.00 -1.75 2.80
C VAL A 444 -17.52 -1.56 2.85
N ILE A 445 -17.99 -0.34 3.09
CA ILE A 445 -19.42 -0.01 3.14
C ILE A 445 -20.07 -0.25 1.78
N GLN A 446 -19.41 0.14 0.69
CA GLN A 446 -19.89 -0.10 -0.67
C GLN A 446 -20.02 -1.60 -0.98
N LEU A 447 -19.02 -2.40 -0.62
CA LEU A 447 -19.07 -3.85 -0.79
C LEU A 447 -20.20 -4.48 0.04
N GLY A 448 -20.43 -3.99 1.26
CA GLY A 448 -21.57 -4.38 2.09
C GLY A 448 -22.91 -4.11 1.40
N ALA A 449 -23.08 -2.90 0.84
CA ALA A 449 -24.27 -2.56 0.08
C ALA A 449 -24.49 -3.49 -1.12
N TYR A 450 -23.43 -3.82 -1.87
CA TYR A 450 -23.50 -4.78 -2.97
C TYR A 450 -23.97 -6.18 -2.52
N VAL A 451 -23.41 -6.70 -1.44
CA VAL A 451 -23.79 -8.03 -0.90
C VAL A 451 -25.23 -8.03 -0.40
N ARG A 452 -25.68 -6.97 0.26
CA ARG A 452 -27.07 -6.81 0.74
C ARG A 452 -28.11 -6.80 -0.38
N LEU A 453 -27.73 -6.40 -1.60
CA LEU A 453 -28.62 -6.43 -2.77
C LEU A 453 -28.74 -7.81 -3.42
N GLN A 454 -27.89 -8.77 -3.04
CA GLN A 454 -27.93 -10.10 -3.64
C GLN A 454 -29.16 -10.87 -3.15
N PRO A 455 -29.78 -11.74 -3.99
CA PRO A 455 -31.00 -12.46 -3.63
C PRO A 455 -30.90 -13.30 -2.34
N ALA A 456 -29.69 -13.76 -2.00
CA ALA A 456 -29.44 -14.53 -0.78
C ALA A 456 -29.58 -13.70 0.50
N ILE A 457 -29.42 -12.37 0.44
CA ILE A 457 -29.50 -11.46 1.59
C ILE A 457 -30.76 -10.60 1.53
N ALA A 458 -31.03 -9.97 0.38
CA ALA A 458 -32.25 -9.20 0.09
C ALA A 458 -32.58 -8.09 1.12
N GLU A 459 -31.60 -7.24 1.44
CA GLU A 459 -31.76 -6.09 2.34
C GLU A 459 -31.61 -4.72 1.61
N PRO A 460 -32.49 -4.39 0.64
CA PRO A 460 -32.29 -3.22 -0.22
C PRO A 460 -32.35 -1.87 0.52
N ARG A 461 -33.14 -1.75 1.59
CA ARG A 461 -33.20 -0.50 2.37
C ARG A 461 -31.87 -0.17 3.05
N ARG A 462 -31.24 -1.17 3.67
CA ARG A 462 -29.91 -1.02 4.28
C ARG A 462 -28.84 -0.79 3.23
N ALA A 463 -28.92 -1.48 2.09
CA ALA A 463 -28.03 -1.24 0.97
C ALA A 463 -28.09 0.21 0.46
N LEU A 464 -29.29 0.81 0.39
CA LEU A 464 -29.47 2.21 0.01
C LEU A 464 -28.81 3.17 1.00
N GLU A 465 -29.00 2.94 2.29
CA GLU A 465 -28.38 3.72 3.37
C GLU A 465 -26.85 3.67 3.28
N ASP A 466 -26.31 2.46 3.13
CA ASP A 466 -24.87 2.21 3.01
C ASP A 466 -24.28 2.81 1.73
N ALA A 467 -24.94 2.64 0.57
CA ALA A 467 -24.48 3.23 -0.70
C ALA A 467 -24.40 4.76 -0.63
N ARG A 468 -25.41 5.41 -0.03
CA ARG A 468 -25.42 6.86 0.20
C ARG A 468 -24.38 7.29 1.22
N LEU A 469 -24.16 6.51 2.27
CA LEU A 469 -23.11 6.76 3.24
C LEU A 469 -21.73 6.70 2.58
N ALA A 470 -21.42 5.63 1.84
CA ALA A 470 -20.16 5.49 1.12
C ALA A 470 -19.90 6.66 0.16
N LEU A 471 -20.94 7.14 -0.54
CA LEU A 471 -20.83 8.31 -1.41
C LEU A 471 -20.53 9.60 -0.64
N ARG A 472 -21.11 9.78 0.57
CA ARG A 472 -20.81 10.94 1.43
C ARG A 472 -19.39 10.89 2.00
N LEU A 473 -18.90 9.70 2.36
CA LEU A 473 -17.55 9.52 2.92
C LEU A 473 -16.47 9.80 1.88
N SER A 474 -16.72 9.48 0.61
CA SER A 474 -15.76 9.71 -0.47
C SER A 474 -16.46 10.26 -1.73
N PRO A 475 -16.80 11.57 -1.72
CA PRO A 475 -17.58 12.19 -2.78
C PRO A 475 -16.78 12.46 -4.06
N ALA A 476 -15.46 12.64 -3.95
CA ALA A 476 -14.54 12.87 -5.06
C ALA A 476 -13.95 11.57 -5.65
N ASP A 477 -14.45 10.42 -5.23
CA ASP A 477 -13.95 9.11 -5.66
C ASP A 477 -14.16 8.89 -7.17
N PRO A 478 -13.15 8.39 -7.91
CA PRO A 478 -13.30 8.04 -9.32
C PRO A 478 -14.46 7.06 -9.57
N PHE A 479 -14.77 6.17 -8.62
CA PHE A 479 -15.86 5.19 -8.68
C PHE A 479 -17.13 5.66 -7.98
N ALA A 480 -17.32 6.97 -7.75
CA ALA A 480 -18.58 7.51 -7.23
C ALA A 480 -19.81 7.06 -8.03
N TRP A 481 -19.66 6.86 -9.35
CA TRP A 481 -20.69 6.29 -10.21
C TRP A 481 -21.14 4.88 -9.78
N ALA A 482 -20.23 4.05 -9.25
CA ALA A 482 -20.57 2.69 -8.80
C ALA A 482 -21.43 2.74 -7.53
N ARG A 483 -21.15 3.66 -6.60
CA ARG A 483 -21.96 3.88 -5.39
C ARG A 483 -23.36 4.39 -5.72
N ARG A 484 -23.46 5.30 -6.68
CA ARG A 484 -24.75 5.77 -7.22
C ARG A 484 -25.52 4.65 -7.93
N THR A 485 -24.81 3.77 -8.63
CA THR A 485 -25.41 2.59 -9.27
C THR A 485 -26.03 1.69 -8.22
N LEU A 486 -25.32 1.36 -7.14
CA LEU A 486 -25.85 0.56 -6.02
C LEU A 486 -27.07 1.22 -5.36
N ALA A 487 -27.07 2.55 -5.18
CA ALA A 487 -28.24 3.27 -4.68
C ALA A 487 -29.44 3.15 -5.64
N GLY A 488 -29.20 3.26 -6.95
CA GLY A 488 -30.21 3.06 -7.98
C GLY A 488 -30.76 1.63 -8.01
N GLU A 489 -29.89 0.62 -7.90
CA GLU A 489 -30.28 -0.80 -7.79
C GLU A 489 -31.16 -1.03 -6.55
N ALA A 490 -30.77 -0.48 -5.40
CA ALA A 490 -31.55 -0.57 -4.17
C ALA A 490 -32.95 0.04 -4.31
N LEU A 491 -33.04 1.23 -4.90
CA LEU A 491 -34.32 1.91 -5.17
C LEU A 491 -35.18 1.11 -6.16
N LEU A 492 -34.56 0.50 -7.17
CA LEU A 492 -35.24 -0.37 -8.13
C LEU A 492 -35.85 -1.60 -7.45
N GLN A 493 -35.12 -2.24 -6.51
CA GLN A 493 -35.64 -3.35 -5.71
C GLN A 493 -36.75 -2.93 -4.73
N LEU A 494 -36.75 -1.66 -4.29
CA LEU A 494 -37.79 -1.07 -3.43
C LEU A 494 -39.04 -0.61 -4.20
N GLY A 495 -39.01 -0.65 -5.54
CA GLY A 495 -40.11 -0.16 -6.39
C GLY A 495 -40.11 1.36 -6.63
N GLU A 496 -39.05 2.07 -6.22
CA GLU A 496 -38.91 3.52 -6.34
C GLU A 496 -38.25 3.91 -7.68
N TYR A 497 -38.90 3.61 -8.79
CA TYR A 497 -38.29 3.67 -10.14
C TYR A 497 -37.82 5.07 -10.56
N GLU A 498 -38.59 6.11 -10.25
CA GLU A 498 -38.21 7.49 -10.58
C GLU A 498 -37.00 7.97 -9.76
N ALA A 499 -36.95 7.60 -8.47
CA ALA A 499 -35.80 7.88 -7.64
C ALA A 499 -34.56 7.10 -8.09
N ALA A 500 -34.75 5.84 -8.53
CA ALA A 500 -33.67 5.04 -9.10
C ALA A 500 -33.06 5.71 -10.34
N LEU A 501 -33.89 6.19 -11.26
CA LEU A 501 -33.44 6.93 -12.45
C LEU A 501 -32.64 8.19 -12.08
N ALA A 502 -33.08 8.92 -11.07
CA ALA A 502 -32.39 10.14 -10.61
C ALA A 502 -30.96 9.85 -10.08
N GLU A 503 -30.75 8.71 -9.40
CA GLU A 503 -29.42 8.28 -8.95
C GLU A 503 -28.58 7.72 -10.12
N LEU A 504 -29.21 7.01 -11.06
CA LEU A 504 -28.54 6.33 -12.16
C LEU A 504 -28.11 7.26 -13.29
N GLU A 505 -28.80 8.37 -13.51
CA GLU A 505 -28.44 9.35 -14.56
C GLU A 505 -27.01 9.92 -14.41
N PRO A 506 -26.61 10.47 -13.24
CA PRO A 506 -25.22 10.89 -13.02
C PRO A 506 -24.24 9.70 -12.99
N ALA A 507 -24.68 8.50 -12.61
CA ALA A 507 -23.82 7.31 -12.64
C ALA A 507 -23.52 6.87 -14.07
N ARG A 508 -24.54 6.88 -14.94
CA ARG A 508 -24.44 6.53 -16.35
C ARG A 508 -23.56 7.54 -17.07
N THR A 509 -23.81 8.83 -16.91
CA THR A 509 -23.07 9.88 -17.65
C THR A 509 -21.62 10.10 -17.21
N ALA A 510 -21.17 9.41 -16.15
CA ALA A 510 -19.78 9.48 -15.71
C ALA A 510 -18.80 8.96 -16.80
N PRO A 511 -17.71 9.69 -17.12
CA PRO A 511 -16.80 9.32 -18.21
C PRO A 511 -16.14 7.94 -18.10
N ASN A 512 -15.97 7.44 -16.87
CA ASN A 512 -15.33 6.17 -16.56
C ASN A 512 -16.32 5.07 -16.12
N ALA A 513 -17.62 5.31 -16.25
CA ALA A 513 -18.62 4.31 -15.92
C ALA A 513 -18.67 3.19 -16.98
N ASP A 514 -18.82 1.96 -16.51
CA ASP A 514 -18.96 0.78 -17.37
C ASP A 514 -20.40 0.68 -17.93
N TRP A 515 -20.76 -0.45 -18.55
CA TRP A 515 -22.09 -0.75 -19.10
C TRP A 515 -23.19 -0.93 -18.03
N LYS A 516 -22.83 -1.30 -16.80
CA LYS A 516 -23.80 -1.68 -15.74
C LYS A 516 -24.82 -0.59 -15.41
N PRO A 517 -24.44 0.68 -15.17
CA PRO A 517 -25.41 1.72 -14.82
C PRO A 517 -26.40 1.97 -15.95
N CYS A 518 -25.98 1.83 -17.22
CA CYS A 518 -26.86 1.93 -18.39
C CYS A 518 -27.95 0.85 -18.37
N ILE A 519 -27.59 -0.41 -18.11
CA ILE A 519 -28.56 -1.52 -18.07
C ILE A 519 -29.52 -1.40 -16.88
N VAL A 520 -29.03 -1.01 -15.70
CA VAL A 520 -29.90 -0.79 -14.54
C VAL A 520 -30.84 0.39 -14.79
N ALA A 521 -30.34 1.48 -15.39
CA ALA A 521 -31.16 2.64 -15.76
C ALA A 521 -32.22 2.27 -16.81
N MET A 522 -31.86 1.43 -17.79
CA MET A 522 -32.79 0.92 -18.80
C MET A 522 -33.95 0.16 -18.14
N VAL A 523 -33.65 -0.76 -17.22
CA VAL A 523 -34.71 -1.53 -16.51
C VAL A 523 -35.56 -0.60 -15.65
N ALA A 524 -34.96 0.39 -14.97
CA ALA A 524 -35.70 1.40 -14.22
C ALA A 524 -36.61 2.25 -15.13
N ALA A 525 -36.14 2.62 -16.33
CA ALA A 525 -36.91 3.36 -17.33
C ALA A 525 -38.11 2.55 -17.83
N LEU A 526 -37.92 1.26 -18.14
CA LEU A 526 -39.02 0.37 -18.52
C LEU A 526 -40.04 0.19 -17.39
N ALA A 527 -39.57 0.02 -16.15
CA ALA A 527 -40.44 -0.10 -14.98
C ALA A 527 -41.24 1.20 -14.70
N ALA A 528 -40.66 2.36 -15.04
CA ALA A 528 -41.32 3.66 -15.00
C ALA A 528 -42.18 3.98 -16.24
N GLY A 529 -42.27 3.08 -17.23
CA GLY A 529 -43.04 3.28 -18.47
C GLY A 529 -42.38 4.20 -19.52
N ARG A 530 -41.07 4.48 -19.40
CA ARG A 530 -40.29 5.36 -20.28
C ARG A 530 -39.56 4.57 -21.38
N ASN A 531 -40.33 4.01 -22.32
CA ASN A 531 -39.78 3.09 -23.33
C ASN A 531 -38.71 3.69 -24.25
N SER A 532 -38.87 4.94 -24.71
CA SER A 532 -37.88 5.58 -25.58
C SER A 532 -36.53 5.78 -24.87
N LEU A 533 -36.57 6.15 -23.59
CA LEU A 533 -35.36 6.34 -22.79
C LEU A 533 -34.61 5.02 -22.56
N ALA A 534 -35.33 3.90 -22.46
CA ALA A 534 -34.71 2.58 -22.33
C ALA A 534 -33.92 2.17 -23.58
N GLU A 535 -34.42 2.46 -24.78
CA GLU A 535 -33.70 2.16 -26.03
C GLU A 535 -32.36 2.91 -26.11
N ASP A 536 -32.36 4.19 -25.76
CA ASP A 536 -31.14 5.00 -25.69
C ASP A 536 -30.13 4.43 -24.69
N MET A 537 -30.58 4.06 -23.49
CA MET A 537 -29.73 3.49 -22.44
C MET A 537 -29.11 2.14 -22.84
N LEU A 538 -29.84 1.30 -23.59
CA LEU A 538 -29.28 0.05 -24.11
C LEU A 538 -28.22 0.30 -25.19
N ALA A 539 -28.47 1.24 -26.10
CA ALA A 539 -27.53 1.62 -27.14
C ALA A 539 -26.20 2.10 -26.53
N GLU A 540 -26.28 2.91 -25.47
CA GLU A 540 -25.10 3.34 -24.72
C GLU A 540 -24.36 2.20 -24.03
N ALA A 541 -25.08 1.26 -23.41
CA ALA A 541 -24.46 0.09 -22.77
C ALA A 541 -23.62 -0.70 -23.78
N ARG A 542 -24.15 -0.90 -25.00
CA ARG A 542 -23.46 -1.58 -26.10
C ARG A 542 -22.31 -0.75 -26.68
N GLY A 543 -22.43 0.58 -26.65
CA GLY A 543 -21.34 1.49 -27.01
C GLY A 543 -20.14 1.39 -26.06
N ARG A 544 -20.39 1.11 -24.78
CA ARG A 544 -19.34 0.90 -23.76
C ARG A 544 -18.74 -0.49 -23.79
N ARG A 545 -19.56 -1.49 -24.11
CA ARG A 545 -19.14 -2.89 -24.16
C ARG A 545 -19.74 -3.58 -25.39
N SER A 546 -18.92 -3.72 -26.43
CA SER A 546 -19.34 -4.27 -27.72
C SER A 546 -19.66 -5.76 -27.67
N ASP A 547 -19.07 -6.52 -26.75
CA ASP A 547 -19.33 -7.94 -26.48
C ASP A 547 -20.44 -8.16 -25.43
N LEU A 548 -21.26 -7.15 -25.11
CA LEU A 548 -22.29 -7.29 -24.07
C LEU A 548 -23.43 -8.21 -24.53
N THR A 549 -23.73 -9.23 -23.71
CA THR A 549 -24.78 -10.22 -23.97
C THR A 549 -25.65 -10.45 -22.74
N LEU A 550 -26.83 -11.05 -22.92
CA LEU A 550 -27.76 -11.34 -21.84
C LEU A 550 -27.12 -12.26 -20.80
N ALA A 551 -26.29 -13.22 -21.23
CA ALA A 551 -25.54 -14.09 -20.33
C ALA A 551 -24.61 -13.29 -19.39
N ILE A 552 -23.91 -12.28 -19.92
CA ILE A 552 -23.07 -11.38 -19.12
C ILE A 552 -23.92 -10.58 -18.12
N VAL A 553 -25.04 -10.01 -18.58
CA VAL A 553 -25.95 -9.25 -17.70
C VAL A 553 -26.51 -10.13 -16.60
N ARG A 554 -26.98 -11.34 -16.92
CA ARG A 554 -27.55 -12.30 -15.96
C ARG A 554 -26.52 -12.75 -14.92
N ARG A 555 -25.29 -12.98 -15.32
CA ARG A 555 -24.20 -13.32 -14.40
C ARG A 555 -23.86 -12.17 -13.46
N ALA A 556 -23.82 -10.94 -13.98
CA ALA A 556 -23.40 -9.77 -13.21
C ALA A 556 -24.51 -9.16 -12.34
N GLN A 557 -25.78 -9.32 -12.73
CA GLN A 557 -26.97 -8.76 -12.07
C GLN A 557 -28.11 -9.79 -12.01
N PRO A 558 -27.94 -10.90 -11.26
CA PRO A 558 -28.92 -12.00 -11.24
C PRO A 558 -30.28 -11.56 -10.70
N TRP A 559 -30.32 -10.59 -9.77
CA TRP A 559 -31.54 -10.09 -9.16
C TRP A 559 -32.51 -9.43 -10.16
N LEU A 560 -32.02 -8.91 -11.30
CA LEU A 560 -32.88 -8.41 -12.38
C LEU A 560 -33.78 -9.51 -12.97
N PHE A 561 -33.34 -10.78 -12.88
CA PHE A 561 -34.02 -11.94 -13.46
C PHE A 561 -34.71 -12.81 -12.40
N THR A 562 -34.55 -12.51 -11.12
CA THR A 562 -35.19 -13.27 -10.04
C THR A 562 -36.27 -12.46 -9.31
N LEU A 563 -36.22 -11.13 -9.35
CA LEU A 563 -37.26 -10.29 -8.74
C LEU A 563 -38.51 -10.24 -9.63
N PRO A 564 -39.68 -10.73 -9.18
CA PRO A 564 -40.87 -10.86 -10.03
C PRO A 564 -41.30 -9.55 -10.72
N ALA A 565 -41.14 -8.41 -10.03
CA ALA A 565 -41.48 -7.10 -10.58
C ALA A 565 -40.57 -6.66 -11.73
N LEU A 566 -39.33 -7.17 -11.80
CA LEU A 566 -38.34 -6.76 -12.79
C LEU A 566 -38.19 -7.75 -13.93
N VAL A 567 -38.56 -9.02 -13.74
CA VAL A 567 -38.45 -10.08 -14.77
C VAL A 567 -39.06 -9.68 -16.12
N PRO A 568 -40.28 -9.09 -16.19
CA PRO A 568 -40.85 -8.66 -17.47
C PRO A 568 -40.01 -7.58 -18.16
N HIS A 569 -39.41 -6.67 -17.39
CA HIS A 569 -38.57 -5.59 -17.91
C HIS A 569 -37.19 -6.10 -18.32
N ALA A 570 -36.61 -7.07 -17.60
CA ALA A 570 -35.36 -7.70 -17.97
C ALA A 570 -35.48 -8.54 -19.25
N ALA A 571 -36.63 -9.19 -19.49
CA ALA A 571 -36.89 -9.94 -20.73
C ALA A 571 -36.84 -9.04 -21.98
N ARG A 572 -37.19 -7.75 -21.84
CA ARG A 572 -37.13 -6.75 -22.91
C ARG A 572 -35.72 -6.48 -23.42
N LEU A 573 -34.66 -6.82 -22.67
CA LEU A 573 -33.28 -6.67 -23.13
C LEU A 573 -33.05 -7.34 -24.50
N VAL A 574 -33.58 -8.56 -24.68
CA VAL A 574 -33.45 -9.31 -25.94
C VAL A 574 -34.32 -8.71 -27.04
N GLU A 575 -35.55 -8.31 -26.70
CA GLU A 575 -36.49 -7.70 -27.65
C GLU A 575 -35.96 -6.36 -28.20
N LEU A 576 -35.20 -5.63 -27.39
CA LEU A 576 -34.53 -4.37 -27.75
C LEU A 576 -33.16 -4.60 -28.42
N GLY A 577 -32.76 -5.85 -28.67
CA GLY A 577 -31.60 -6.19 -29.50
C GLY A 577 -30.31 -6.52 -28.73
N LEU A 578 -30.39 -6.87 -27.44
CA LEU A 578 -29.25 -7.48 -26.73
C LEU A 578 -29.11 -8.96 -27.14
N PRO A 579 -27.92 -9.42 -27.62
CA PRO A 579 -27.69 -10.83 -27.95
C PRO A 579 -27.87 -11.74 -26.73
N GLN A 580 -28.33 -12.97 -26.95
CA GLN A 580 -28.51 -13.94 -25.86
C GLN A 580 -27.18 -14.51 -25.34
N GLU A 581 -26.27 -14.88 -26.25
CA GLU A 581 -24.96 -15.48 -25.97
C GLU A 581 -23.81 -14.59 -26.38
#